data_AF-A0A0D0DVE8-F1
#
_entry.id   AF-A0A0D0DVE8-F1
#
_cell.length_a   1.000
_cell.length_b   1.000
_cell.length_c   1.000
_cell.angle_alpha   90.00
_cell.angle_beta   90.00
_cell.angle_gamma   90.00
#
_symmetry.space_group_name_H-M   'P 1'
#
loop_
_entity.id
_entity.type
_entity.pdbx_description
1 polymer ?
#
loop_
_entity_poly.entity_id
_entity_poly.type
_entity_poly.pdbx_seq_one_letter_code
_entity_poly.pdbx_strand_id
1 'polypeptide(L)'
;MWDPLTNACYISNLYLLFMTADGPGLIYWDGMVGHSGKNGCQVCCGVKGHWKECGTHYYPVLLHPHNYDVTGSDHRNVDVFNLPQRGSSDYGEKLKKIVAVCNPTQWDKMKMETGLTKPPLILGLHPTHSLSVPLCITTDIMHLAGNLSDLLISLW
;
A
#
# COMPACT_ATOMS: atom_id res chain seq x y z
N MET A 1 9.81 25.67 -14.69
CA MET A 1 8.88 26.73 -14.26
C MET A 1 9.43 28.06 -14.76
N TRP A 2 8.56 29.01 -15.09
CA TRP A 2 8.97 30.34 -15.55
C TRP A 2 8.69 31.35 -14.45
N ASP A 3 9.70 32.15 -14.11
CA ASP A 3 9.59 33.27 -13.17
C ASP A 3 9.43 34.58 -13.95
N PRO A 4 8.25 35.24 -13.89
CA PRO A 4 8.03 36.50 -14.58
C PRO A 4 8.79 37.68 -13.96
N LEU A 5 9.15 37.61 -12.67
CA LEU A 5 9.88 38.69 -11.98
C LEU A 5 11.32 38.77 -12.47
N THR A 6 11.97 37.63 -12.67
CA THR A 6 13.36 37.55 -13.14
C THR A 6 13.49 37.26 -14.63
N ASN A 7 12.36 37.09 -15.33
CA ASN A 7 12.28 36.63 -16.72
C ASN A 7 13.17 35.40 -16.99
N ALA A 8 13.17 34.44 -16.06
CA ALA A 8 14.06 33.28 -16.12
C ALA A 8 13.27 31.97 -16.05
N CYS A 9 13.79 30.95 -16.73
CA CYS A 9 13.31 29.58 -16.58
C CYS A 9 14.20 28.85 -15.57
N TYR A 10 13.58 28.16 -14.62
CA TYR A 10 14.29 27.30 -13.68
C TYR A 10 13.66 25.91 -13.63
N ILE A 11 14.47 24.92 -13.27
CA ILE A 11 14.02 23.55 -13.02
C ILE A 11 13.74 23.43 -11.52
N SER A 12 12.50 23.09 -11.19
CA SER A 12 12.11 22.77 -9.81
C SER A 12 12.10 21.25 -9.66
N ASN A 13 12.96 20.73 -8.79
CA ASN A 13 12.99 19.31 -8.46
C ASN A 13 12.08 19.07 -7.25
N LEU A 14 10.97 18.38 -7.48
CA LEU A 14 10.05 18.00 -6.40
C LEU A 14 10.60 16.76 -5.69
N TYR A 15 10.97 16.89 -4.42
CA TYR A 15 11.39 15.79 -3.58
C TYR A 15 10.22 15.33 -2.70
N LEU A 16 9.89 14.04 -2.77
CA LEU A 16 8.84 13.44 -1.95
C LEU A 16 9.36 12.20 -1.22
N LEU A 17 9.65 12.37 0.07
CA LEU A 17 10.23 11.29 0.89
C LEU A 17 9.15 10.34 1.41
N PHE A 18 8.10 10.91 2.01
CA PHE A 18 7.02 10.16 2.63
C PHE A 18 5.67 10.71 2.17
N MET A 19 4.80 9.81 1.72
CA MET A 19 3.41 10.13 1.45
C MET A 19 2.55 9.67 2.61
N THR A 20 1.98 10.66 3.30
CA THR A 20 0.98 10.48 4.34
C THR A 20 -0.40 10.77 3.76
N ALA A 21 -1.31 9.82 3.92
CA ALA A 21 -2.73 10.00 3.65
C ALA A 21 -3.52 9.12 4.62
N ASP A 22 -4.82 9.38 4.73
CA ASP A 22 -5.74 8.45 5.38
C ASP A 22 -5.88 7.17 4.53
N GLY A 23 -6.41 6.10 5.12
CA GLY A 23 -6.58 4.82 4.41
C GLY A 23 -7.19 4.96 3.00
N PRO A 24 -8.31 5.70 2.83
CA PRO A 24 -8.90 5.99 1.51
C PRO A 24 -8.00 6.81 0.58
N GLY A 25 -7.38 7.88 1.08
CA GLY A 25 -6.46 8.71 0.30
C GLY A 25 -5.25 7.92 -0.20
N LEU A 26 -4.73 7.00 0.60
CA LEU A 26 -3.55 6.20 0.26
C LEU A 26 -3.80 5.29 -0.94
N ILE A 27 -5.00 4.70 -1.06
CA ILE A 27 -5.41 3.86 -2.21
C ILE A 27 -5.26 4.60 -3.54
N TYR A 28 -5.57 5.90 -3.56
CA TYR A 28 -5.43 6.70 -4.78
C TYR A 28 -3.97 6.90 -5.17
N TRP A 29 -3.07 6.98 -4.18
CA TRP A 29 -1.65 7.21 -4.36
C TRP A 29 -0.88 5.93 -4.68
N ASP A 30 -1.06 4.89 -3.88
CA ASP A 30 -0.33 3.64 -3.93
C ASP A 30 -0.84 2.68 -5.01
N GLY A 31 -2.09 2.86 -5.45
CA GLY A 31 -2.75 1.97 -6.38
C GLY A 31 -2.93 0.57 -5.84
N MET A 32 -2.93 0.37 -4.52
CA MET A 32 -3.11 -0.93 -3.87
C MET A 32 -4.59 -1.23 -3.61
N VAL A 33 -4.90 -2.50 -3.39
CA VAL A 33 -6.22 -2.91 -2.92
C VAL A 33 -6.45 -2.37 -1.50
N GLY A 34 -7.69 -1.97 -1.20
CA GLY A 34 -8.06 -1.55 0.14
C GLY A 34 -7.99 -2.68 1.17
N HIS A 35 -8.25 -2.34 2.43
CA HIS A 35 -8.16 -3.25 3.58
C HIS A 35 -8.99 -4.55 3.46
N SER A 36 -10.04 -4.55 2.64
CA SER A 36 -10.90 -5.72 2.37
C SER A 36 -10.34 -6.67 1.29
N GLY A 37 -9.18 -6.37 0.70
CA GLY A 37 -8.52 -7.20 -0.30
C GLY A 37 -7.62 -8.28 0.30
N LYS A 38 -7.33 -9.33 -0.47
CA LYS A 38 -6.43 -10.43 -0.06
C LYS A 38 -5.06 -9.94 0.42
N ASN A 39 -4.51 -8.93 -0.26
CA ASN A 39 -3.26 -8.27 0.10
C ASN A 39 -3.54 -6.84 0.61
N GLY A 40 -4.41 -6.69 1.61
CA GLY A 40 -4.87 -5.38 2.09
C GLY A 40 -3.82 -4.52 2.81
N CYS A 41 -2.61 -5.05 3.03
CA CYS A 41 -1.53 -4.26 3.62
C CYS A 41 -0.90 -3.32 2.57
N GLN A 42 -1.09 -2.01 2.77
CA GLN A 42 -0.62 -0.94 1.86
C GLN A 42 0.90 -0.76 1.77
N VAL A 43 1.67 -1.56 2.52
CA VAL A 43 3.14 -1.52 2.48
C VAL A 43 3.76 -2.75 1.83
N CYS A 44 2.94 -3.54 1.15
CA CYS A 44 3.32 -4.79 0.46
C CYS A 44 4.17 -5.74 1.33
N CYS A 45 3.87 -5.89 2.63
CA CYS A 45 4.62 -6.82 3.49
C CYS A 45 4.37 -8.30 3.15
N GLY A 46 3.40 -8.61 2.29
CA GLY A 46 3.08 -9.98 1.88
C GLY A 46 2.21 -10.76 2.86
N VAL A 47 1.85 -10.17 4.02
CA VAL A 47 0.80 -10.71 4.89
C VAL A 47 -0.53 -10.66 4.14
N LYS A 48 -1.21 -11.80 4.11
CA LYS A 48 -2.50 -11.96 3.44
C LYS A 48 -3.62 -11.87 4.47
N GLY A 49 -4.79 -11.41 4.04
CA GLY A 49 -6.02 -11.53 4.81
C GLY A 49 -6.63 -12.92 4.65
N HIS A 50 -7.49 -13.29 5.59
CA HIS A 50 -8.34 -14.47 5.47
C HIS A 50 -9.66 -14.11 4.80
N TRP A 51 -10.19 -14.98 3.93
CA TRP A 51 -11.46 -14.76 3.26
C TRP A 51 -12.63 -14.96 4.22
N LYS A 52 -13.56 -14.01 4.27
CA LYS A 52 -14.84 -14.20 4.95
C LYS A 52 -15.70 -15.25 4.25
N GLU A 53 -15.98 -16.36 4.93
CA GLU A 53 -16.97 -17.34 4.48
C GLU A 53 -18.31 -16.66 4.18
N CYS A 54 -18.94 -17.04 3.07
CA CYS A 54 -20.17 -16.43 2.57
C CYS A 54 -20.09 -14.91 2.30
N GLY A 55 -18.88 -14.34 2.23
CA GLY A 55 -18.65 -12.92 1.91
C GLY A 55 -17.79 -12.74 0.66
N THR A 56 -17.59 -11.47 0.27
CA THR A 56 -16.75 -11.07 -0.88
C THR A 56 -15.44 -10.40 -0.45
N HIS A 57 -15.15 -10.42 0.85
CA HIS A 57 -14.08 -9.62 1.46
C HIS A 57 -13.11 -10.49 2.24
N TYR A 58 -11.86 -10.04 2.27
CA TYR A 58 -10.83 -10.55 3.16
C TYR A 58 -10.76 -9.67 4.41
N TYR A 59 -10.40 -10.26 5.53
CA TYR A 59 -10.18 -9.55 6.78
C TYR A 59 -8.75 -9.76 7.28
N PRO A 60 -8.12 -8.73 7.86
CA PRO A 60 -6.75 -8.82 8.34
C PRO A 60 -6.72 -9.55 9.67
N VAL A 61 -6.46 -10.85 9.64
CA VAL A 61 -6.25 -11.66 10.83
C VAL A 61 -4.93 -12.39 10.68
N LEU A 62 -4.12 -12.34 11.72
CA LEU A 62 -2.79 -12.95 11.73
C LEU A 62 -2.81 -14.41 12.20
N LEU A 63 -3.89 -14.82 12.88
CA LEU A 63 -4.06 -16.17 13.39
C LEU A 63 -5.04 -16.93 12.51
N HIS A 64 -4.65 -18.10 12.05
CA HIS A 64 -5.54 -19.01 11.33
C HIS A 64 -6.76 -19.34 12.21
N PRO A 65 -7.99 -19.01 11.77
CA PRO A 65 -9.18 -19.26 12.58
C PRO A 65 -9.42 -20.75 12.82
N HIS A 66 -10.06 -21.11 13.94
CA HIS A 66 -10.40 -22.51 14.21
C HIS A 66 -11.51 -23.01 13.27
N ASN A 67 -11.41 -24.27 12.83
CA ASN A 67 -12.36 -24.92 11.92
C ASN A 67 -12.58 -24.15 10.60
N TYR A 68 -11.54 -23.52 10.07
CA TYR A 68 -11.59 -22.70 8.88
C TYR A 68 -10.91 -23.40 7.70
N ASP A 69 -11.71 -23.97 6.80
CA ASP A 69 -11.26 -24.73 5.63
C ASP A 69 -11.71 -24.06 4.32
N VAL A 70 -11.29 -22.80 4.15
CA VAL A 70 -11.57 -22.05 2.91
C VAL A 70 -10.39 -22.19 1.95
N THR A 71 -10.62 -22.90 0.85
CA THR A 71 -9.64 -23.10 -0.23
C THR A 71 -9.04 -21.77 -0.69
N GLY A 72 -7.71 -21.69 -0.67
CA GLY A 72 -6.96 -20.50 -1.10
C GLY A 72 -6.81 -19.41 -0.02
N SER A 73 -7.25 -19.69 1.21
CA SER A 73 -7.13 -18.84 2.39
C SER A 73 -6.61 -19.59 3.64
N ASP A 74 -5.91 -20.70 3.44
CA ASP A 74 -5.42 -21.66 4.45
C ASP A 74 -4.01 -21.35 5.00
N HIS A 75 -3.49 -20.16 4.72
CA HIS A 75 -2.18 -19.73 5.19
C HIS A 75 -2.03 -19.80 6.73
N ARG A 76 -0.78 -20.07 7.16
CA ARG A 76 -0.38 -20.25 8.57
C ARG A 76 -0.43 -18.94 9.34
N ASN A 77 -0.43 -19.07 10.67
CA ASN A 77 -0.28 -17.96 11.59
C ASN A 77 0.96 -17.12 11.26
N VAL A 78 0.79 -15.81 11.37
CA VAL A 78 1.87 -14.83 11.30
C VAL A 78 2.17 -14.38 12.73
N ASP A 79 3.42 -14.53 13.14
CA ASP A 79 3.88 -14.04 14.44
C ASP A 79 3.96 -12.51 14.42
N VAL A 80 3.25 -11.86 15.35
CA VAL A 80 3.24 -10.41 15.53
C VAL A 80 4.63 -9.88 15.87
N PHE A 81 5.46 -10.68 16.55
CA PHE A 81 6.82 -10.29 16.92
C PHE A 81 7.83 -10.53 15.79
N ASN A 82 7.42 -11.20 14.70
CA ASN A 82 8.25 -11.52 13.56
C ASN A 82 7.50 -11.25 12.25
N LEU A 83 7.01 -10.02 12.09
CA LEU A 83 6.32 -9.61 10.88
C LEU A 83 7.29 -9.53 9.68
N PRO A 84 6.83 -9.89 8.47
CA PRO A 84 7.60 -9.65 7.25
C PRO A 84 7.98 -8.18 7.09
N GLN A 85 9.16 -7.94 6.55
CA GLN A 85 9.61 -6.59 6.24
C GLN A 85 8.66 -5.91 5.25
N ARG A 86 8.51 -4.59 5.41
CA ARG A 86 7.84 -3.74 4.42
C ARG A 86 8.50 -3.92 3.05
N GLY A 87 7.68 -3.90 2.02
CA GLY A 87 8.13 -4.00 0.64
C GLY A 87 8.34 -5.46 0.25
N SER A 88 7.79 -5.82 -0.90
CA SER A 88 8.03 -7.12 -1.49
C SER A 88 9.13 -6.98 -2.54
N SER A 89 10.15 -7.84 -2.49
CA SER A 89 11.22 -7.85 -3.50
C SER A 89 10.69 -8.07 -4.92
N ASP A 90 9.49 -8.66 -5.05
CA ASP A 90 8.81 -8.92 -6.30
C ASP A 90 7.91 -7.76 -6.77
N TYR A 91 7.88 -6.62 -6.06
CA TYR A 91 6.96 -5.51 -6.33
C TYR A 91 7.06 -5.01 -7.79
N GLY A 92 8.29 -4.83 -8.28
CA GLY A 92 8.52 -4.41 -9.67
C GLY A 92 8.04 -5.43 -10.70
N GLU A 93 8.10 -6.73 -10.40
CA GLU A 93 7.57 -7.77 -11.28
C GLU A 93 6.03 -7.79 -11.27
N LYS A 94 5.42 -7.67 -10.09
CA LYS A 94 3.97 -7.53 -9.94
C LYS A 94 3.44 -6.32 -10.71
N LEU A 95 4.18 -5.22 -10.68
CA LEU A 95 3.85 -4.01 -11.43
C LEU A 95 3.94 -4.22 -12.95
N LYS A 96 4.99 -4.86 -13.45
CA LYS A 96 5.10 -5.20 -14.88
C LYS A 96 3.93 -6.09 -15.32
N LYS A 97 3.57 -7.06 -14.49
CA LYS A 97 2.43 -7.96 -14.74
C LYS A 97 1.12 -7.19 -14.86
N ILE A 98 0.81 -6.28 -13.93
CA ILE A 98 -0.47 -5.55 -13.95
C ILE A 98 -0.58 -4.60 -15.15
N VAL A 99 0.51 -3.95 -15.54
CA VAL A 99 0.54 -3.03 -16.71
C VAL A 99 0.36 -3.80 -18.03
N ALA A 100 0.79 -5.06 -18.09
CA ALA A 100 0.68 -5.89 -19.30
C ALA A 100 -0.70 -6.54 -19.50
N VAL A 101 -1.62 -6.44 -18.54
CA VAL A 101 -2.94 -7.08 -18.62
C VAL A 101 -3.89 -6.28 -19.51
N CYS A 102 -4.53 -6.97 -20.46
CA CYS A 102 -5.49 -6.35 -21.39
C CYS A 102 -6.93 -6.87 -21.25
N ASN A 103 -7.19 -7.83 -20.35
CA ASN A 103 -8.52 -8.45 -20.18
C ASN A 103 -9.03 -8.26 -18.74
N PRO A 104 -10.28 -7.77 -18.52
CA PRO A 104 -10.89 -7.64 -17.20
C PRO A 104 -10.80 -8.89 -16.31
N THR A 105 -10.98 -10.09 -16.86
CA THR A 105 -10.91 -11.33 -16.04
C THR A 105 -9.49 -11.58 -15.52
N GLN A 106 -8.49 -11.35 -16.38
CA GLN A 106 -7.08 -11.46 -15.98
C GLN A 106 -6.69 -10.35 -15.01
N TRP A 107 -7.30 -9.17 -15.16
CA TRP A 107 -7.08 -8.04 -14.29
C TRP A 107 -7.56 -8.31 -12.87
N ASP A 108 -8.78 -8.82 -12.70
CA ASP A 108 -9.31 -9.14 -11.37
C ASP A 108 -8.48 -10.22 -10.68
N LYS A 109 -8.04 -11.24 -11.45
CA LYS A 109 -7.11 -12.26 -10.94
C LYS A 109 -5.78 -11.65 -10.49
N MET A 110 -5.15 -10.83 -11.33
CA MET A 110 -3.88 -10.18 -11.03
C MET A 110 -4.00 -9.20 -9.85
N LYS A 111 -5.09 -8.46 -9.77
CA LYS A 111 -5.40 -7.57 -8.65
C LYS A 111 -5.50 -8.35 -7.35
N MET A 112 -6.20 -9.48 -7.35
CA MET A 112 -6.32 -10.35 -6.18
C MET A 112 -4.97 -10.95 -5.76
N GLU A 113 -4.15 -11.39 -6.72
CA GLU A 113 -2.87 -12.05 -6.45
C GLU A 113 -1.78 -11.06 -6.00
N THR A 114 -1.69 -9.91 -6.66
CA THR A 114 -0.62 -8.91 -6.43
C THR A 114 -0.98 -7.88 -5.37
N GLY A 115 -2.26 -7.62 -5.16
CA GLY A 115 -2.72 -6.50 -4.32
C GLY A 115 -2.62 -5.14 -5.00
N LEU A 116 -2.35 -5.08 -6.29
CA LEU A 116 -2.27 -3.84 -7.06
C LEU A 116 -3.51 -3.65 -7.92
N THR A 117 -3.89 -2.41 -8.14
CA THR A 117 -5.02 -1.96 -8.95
C THR A 117 -4.59 -0.95 -10.01
N LYS A 118 -3.40 -0.37 -9.89
CA LYS A 118 -2.81 0.52 -10.89
C LYS A 118 -1.37 0.78 -10.49
N PRO A 119 -0.53 1.29 -11.42
CA PRO A 119 0.74 1.89 -11.06
C PRO A 119 0.53 3.08 -10.11
N PRO A 120 1.27 3.16 -9.01
CA PRO A 120 1.22 4.33 -8.13
C PRO A 120 1.71 5.59 -8.83
N LEU A 121 1.09 6.72 -8.48
CA LEU A 121 1.41 8.02 -9.07
C LEU A 121 2.87 8.42 -8.86
N ILE A 122 3.45 8.01 -7.74
CA ILE A 122 4.82 8.34 -7.36
C ILE A 122 5.88 7.75 -8.29
N LEU A 123 5.54 6.72 -9.07
CA LEU A 123 6.45 6.20 -10.11
C LEU A 123 6.74 7.21 -11.22
N GLY A 124 5.94 8.28 -11.32
CA GLY A 124 6.21 9.40 -12.22
C GLY A 124 7.33 10.33 -11.72
N LEU A 125 7.74 10.25 -10.44
CA LEU A 125 8.86 11.04 -9.95
C LEU A 125 10.19 10.39 -10.31
N HIS A 126 11.22 11.24 -10.44
CA HIS A 126 12.57 10.76 -10.67
C HIS A 126 13.05 9.89 -9.48
N PRO A 127 13.73 8.75 -9.71
CA PRO A 127 14.14 7.84 -8.63
C PRO A 127 15.03 8.46 -7.55
N THR A 128 15.77 9.53 -7.87
CA THR A 128 16.61 10.26 -6.89
C THR A 128 15.82 11.29 -6.08
N HIS A 129 14.56 11.56 -6.44
CA HIS A 129 13.72 12.56 -5.79
C HIS A 129 12.63 11.93 -4.92
N SER A 130 12.53 10.60 -4.87
CA SER A 130 11.57 9.88 -4.03
C SER A 130 12.22 8.67 -3.38
N LEU A 131 11.74 8.29 -2.19
CA LEU A 131 11.95 6.93 -1.73
C LEU A 131 11.19 5.97 -2.68
N SER A 132 11.73 4.78 -2.94
CA SER A 132 11.09 3.83 -3.86
C SER A 132 9.76 3.33 -3.30
N VAL A 133 8.87 2.87 -4.16
CA VAL A 133 7.62 2.21 -3.73
C VAL A 133 7.94 0.78 -3.27
N PRO A 134 7.34 0.28 -2.17
CA PRO A 134 6.39 0.94 -1.27
C PRO A 134 7.04 1.61 -0.04
N LEU A 135 8.35 1.85 -0.05
CA LEU A 135 9.06 2.46 1.08
C LEU A 135 8.59 3.90 1.35
N CYS A 136 8.30 4.68 0.30
CA CYS A 136 7.77 6.05 0.42
C CYS A 136 6.33 6.14 0.97
N ILE A 137 5.58 5.04 0.99
CA ILE A 137 4.18 5.03 1.41
C ILE A 137 4.14 4.85 2.92
N THR A 138 3.70 5.84 3.69
CA THR A 138 3.49 5.63 5.13
C THR A 138 2.13 4.98 5.35
N THR A 139 2.03 4.04 6.29
CA THR A 139 0.74 3.60 6.82
C THR A 139 0.00 4.77 7.45
N ASP A 140 -1.27 4.60 7.80
CA ASP A 140 -2.07 5.60 8.50
C ASP A 140 -1.50 5.94 9.88
N ILE A 141 -0.45 6.77 9.87
CA ILE A 141 0.21 7.35 11.03
C ILE A 141 -0.46 8.66 11.43
N MET A 142 -1.40 9.18 10.63
CA MET A 142 -2.04 10.46 10.93
C MET A 142 -2.86 10.37 12.21
N HIS A 143 -3.62 9.28 12.40
CA HIS A 143 -4.33 9.05 13.66
C HIS A 143 -3.37 8.80 14.82
N LEU A 144 -2.26 8.08 14.60
CA LEU A 144 -1.26 7.87 15.64
C LEU A 144 -0.61 9.20 16.07
N ALA A 145 -0.22 10.03 15.12
CA ALA A 145 0.37 11.34 15.38
C ALA A 145 -0.63 12.28 16.07
N GLY A 146 -1.90 12.27 15.65
CA GLY A 146 -2.97 13.01 16.29
C GLY A 146 -3.21 12.58 17.73
N ASN A 147 -3.37 11.28 17.97
CA ASN A 147 -3.60 10.72 19.31
C ASN A 147 -2.39 10.92 20.23
N LEU A 148 -1.16 10.78 19.72
CA LEU A 148 0.04 11.03 20.50
C LEU A 148 0.18 12.51 20.85
N SER A 149 -0.16 13.40 19.91
CA SER A 149 -0.16 14.85 20.16
C SER A 149 -1.22 15.24 21.19
N ASP A 150 -2.44 14.72 21.09
CA ASP A 150 -3.51 14.95 22.06
C ASP A 150 -3.13 14.47 23.48
N LEU A 151 -2.54 13.27 23.56
CA LEU A 151 -2.04 12.72 24.82
C LEU A 151 -0.91 13.58 25.41
N LEU A 152 0.05 14.03 24.58
CA LEU A 152 1.18 14.84 25.03
C LEU A 152 0.75 16.27 25.42
N ILE A 153 -0.22 16.86 24.70
CA ILE A 153 -0.80 18.16 25.03
C ILE A 153 -1.61 18.09 26.34
N SER A 154 -2.36 17.00 26.55
CA SER A 154 -3.15 16.81 27.78
C SER A 154 -2.30 16.53 29.03
N LEU A 155 -1.03 16.17 28.84
CA LEU A 155 -0.06 15.95 29.93
C LEU A 155 0.68 17.24 30.34
N TRP A 156 0.46 18.34 29.64
CA TRP A 156 1.07 19.65 29.92
C TRP A 156 0.06 20.62 30.52
#